data_AF-A0AAJ2UGB0-F1
#
_entry.id   AF-A0AAJ2UGB0-F1
#
_cell.length_a   1.000
_cell.length_b   1.000
_cell.length_c   1.000
_cell.angle_alpha   90.00
_cell.angle_beta   90.00
_cell.angle_gamma   90.00
#
_symmetry.space_group_name_H-M   'P 1'
#
loop_
_entity.id
_entity.type
_entity.pdbx_description
1 polymer ?
#
loop_
_entity_poly.entity_id
_entity_poly.type
_entity_poly.pdbx_seq_one_letter_code
_entity_poly.pdbx_strand_id
1 'polypeptide(L)'
;MSYIIGVSSGFWGIARQRGSQESLSTLGFYRKAMQAITKGVNFVQIDIDNISEFQEIDLIKKMEDVKKMGIEYGFHAETAAWSGRAEHFLLDSSIEEDYILTHKRIEYVIDKSGMIGAKFIVYHASETPGYLEMGRDLRSTRVVDFFGRPLHEFLENLHSDIKEKLLDWCVRRKEVMERIWRGRFRTSDFNEAVEETIKTIENLLTRGDVRNVPEKIVTEFRKRGEEILNEKRKKDPNAILTDEDIRKIIDGMKPLIKTESEKMVKEEFIEDLLNFSKRSDLSYGTERIPYLVVAKYMELTNDSLFKNIVKASVSYYSKLENKTEEEFLSSKNIKKLSLDDDNFLREYKLWVPAVSAKYIWGHFNKDNGKLKNLVKKNNLFIALETAMGEEEKLRLANPLHIYYLVKELGENFSIALDLEHILGANINPEIVIDLLPEDAGKFIRVIHSGHPSSLQPAHLRIALGSEEQMYLYKIYYRLRKKGMGKENDCYLIFERGEESEFQESIQSLRIIKEFLEKDIEPEKVFKDPKFFGIDVGEFKAVERQIRIIKEHALDPIHGLIVVSEETHGQLGKLALEKGKRPEEWLRERYR
;
A
#
# COMPACT_ATOMS: atom_id res chain seq x y z
N MET A 1 24.50 -3.21 -12.84
CA MET A 1 23.37 -2.75 -12.02
C MET A 1 23.22 -1.28 -12.30
N SER A 2 22.08 -0.93 -12.90
CA SER A 2 21.87 0.34 -13.58
C SER A 2 20.44 0.80 -13.43
N TYR A 3 20.19 2.08 -13.67
CA TYR A 3 18.83 2.57 -13.83
C TYR A 3 18.35 2.30 -15.25
N ILE A 4 17.16 1.72 -15.40
CA ILE A 4 16.53 1.45 -16.70
C ILE A 4 15.42 2.48 -16.88
N ILE A 5 15.48 3.24 -17.96
CA ILE A 5 14.46 4.24 -18.25
C ILE A 5 13.41 3.60 -19.14
N GLY A 6 12.16 3.72 -18.72
CA GLY A 6 11.01 3.19 -19.42
C GLY A 6 9.82 4.12 -19.37
N VAL A 7 8.71 3.63 -19.91
CA VAL A 7 7.48 4.39 -20.10
C VAL A 7 6.30 3.52 -19.77
N SER A 8 5.26 4.08 -19.15
CA SER A 8 3.97 3.41 -19.11
C SER A 8 3.27 3.57 -20.47
N SER A 9 2.53 2.55 -20.90
CA SER A 9 1.71 2.63 -22.12
C SER A 9 0.54 3.62 -21.97
N GLY A 10 0.15 3.92 -20.73
CA GLY A 10 -1.10 4.56 -20.37
C GLY A 10 -2.30 3.62 -20.51
N PHE A 11 -3.41 4.00 -19.88
CA PHE A 11 -4.65 3.23 -19.90
C PHE A 11 -5.54 3.62 -21.07
N TRP A 12 -6.11 2.60 -21.73
CA TRP A 12 -7.03 2.78 -22.84
C TRP A 12 -8.28 3.56 -22.44
N GLY A 13 -8.77 3.32 -21.22
CA GLY A 13 -9.95 4.00 -20.66
C GLY A 13 -9.82 5.53 -20.66
N ILE A 14 -8.63 6.03 -20.33
CA ILE A 14 -8.33 7.47 -20.29
C ILE A 14 -8.21 8.02 -21.73
N ALA A 15 -7.52 7.29 -22.61
CA ALA A 15 -7.38 7.68 -24.01
C ALA A 15 -8.75 7.79 -24.72
N ARG A 16 -9.69 6.89 -24.39
CA ARG A 16 -11.05 6.90 -24.96
C ARG A 16 -11.89 8.09 -24.50
N GLN A 17 -11.79 8.49 -23.23
CA GLN A 17 -12.52 9.66 -22.70
C GLN A 17 -12.11 10.96 -23.39
N ARG A 18 -10.88 11.05 -23.88
CA ARG A 18 -10.37 12.22 -24.61
C ARG A 18 -10.73 12.23 -26.11
N GLY A 19 -11.48 11.23 -26.60
CA GLY A 19 -11.96 11.19 -27.99
C GLY A 19 -10.85 11.05 -29.04
N SER A 20 -9.66 10.61 -28.66
CA SER A 20 -8.53 10.49 -29.58
C SER A 20 -8.65 9.25 -30.48
N GLN A 21 -8.19 9.36 -31.73
CA GLN A 21 -8.04 8.23 -32.66
C GLN A 21 -7.11 7.12 -32.10
N GLU A 22 -6.37 7.39 -31.02
CA GLU A 22 -5.44 6.47 -30.35
C GLU A 22 -6.11 5.36 -29.54
N SER A 23 -7.42 5.40 -29.27
CA SER A 23 -8.06 4.28 -28.57
C SER A 23 -7.82 2.95 -29.32
N LEU A 24 -7.79 2.93 -30.66
CA LEU A 24 -7.49 1.68 -31.36
C LEU A 24 -6.01 1.25 -31.25
N SER A 25 -5.08 2.16 -30.97
CA SER A 25 -3.63 1.86 -30.87
C SER A 25 -3.21 1.36 -29.49
N THR A 26 -4.03 1.54 -28.45
CA THR A 26 -3.79 1.01 -27.10
C THR A 26 -4.55 -0.30 -26.81
N LEU A 27 -5.16 -0.93 -27.82
CA LEU A 27 -5.83 -2.22 -27.64
C LEU A 27 -4.82 -3.39 -27.81
N GLY A 28 -4.59 -4.15 -26.73
CA GLY A 28 -3.72 -5.33 -26.73
C GLY A 28 -2.26 -5.02 -26.41
N PHE A 29 -1.57 -5.98 -25.79
CA PHE A 29 -0.23 -5.78 -25.23
C PHE A 29 0.82 -5.49 -26.31
N TYR A 30 0.70 -6.13 -27.47
CA TYR A 30 1.65 -5.89 -28.57
C TYR A 30 1.65 -4.43 -28.99
N ARG A 31 0.47 -3.83 -29.20
CA ARG A 31 0.38 -2.43 -29.63
C ARG A 31 0.86 -1.48 -28.55
N LYS A 32 0.48 -1.73 -27.28
CA LYS A 32 0.97 -0.98 -26.12
C LYS A 32 2.50 -1.00 -26.05
N ALA A 33 3.12 -2.16 -26.28
CA ALA A 33 4.58 -2.28 -26.30
C ALA A 33 5.23 -1.57 -27.49
N MET A 34 4.66 -1.71 -28.69
CA MET A 34 5.16 -1.07 -29.92
C MET A 34 5.16 0.46 -29.84
N GLN A 35 4.25 1.06 -29.07
CA GLN A 35 4.25 2.50 -28.86
C GLN A 35 5.57 2.99 -28.25
N ALA A 36 6.21 2.19 -27.40
CA ALA A 36 7.47 2.54 -26.74
C ALA A 36 8.65 2.75 -27.72
N ILE A 37 8.64 2.08 -28.88
CA ILE A 37 9.67 2.27 -29.93
C ILE A 37 9.75 3.73 -30.35
N THR A 38 8.58 4.34 -30.57
CA THR A 38 8.49 5.73 -31.03
C THR A 38 8.94 6.74 -29.98
N LYS A 39 9.10 6.27 -28.73
CA LYS A 39 9.45 7.05 -27.56
C LYS A 39 10.96 6.99 -27.23
N GLY A 40 11.74 6.21 -27.97
CA GLY A 40 13.20 6.17 -27.81
C GLY A 40 13.66 5.52 -26.50
N VAL A 41 12.83 4.64 -25.92
CA VAL A 41 13.16 3.82 -24.75
C VAL A 41 13.18 2.35 -25.14
N ASN A 42 13.92 1.54 -24.38
CA ASN A 42 14.00 0.09 -24.57
C ASN A 42 13.20 -0.68 -23.51
N PHE A 43 12.44 0.01 -22.66
CA PHE A 43 11.59 -0.60 -21.65
C PHE A 43 10.20 0.02 -21.65
N VAL A 44 9.16 -0.81 -21.53
CA VAL A 44 7.77 -0.37 -21.41
C VAL A 44 7.07 -1.09 -20.26
N GLN A 45 6.44 -0.32 -19.39
CA GLN A 45 5.45 -0.85 -18.47
C GLN A 45 4.11 -0.88 -19.20
N ILE A 46 3.59 -2.08 -19.41
CA ILE A 46 2.32 -2.28 -20.07
C ILE A 46 1.24 -2.28 -19.00
N ASP A 47 0.32 -1.36 -19.15
CA ASP A 47 -0.83 -1.22 -18.28
C ASP A 47 -1.91 -2.24 -18.67
N ILE A 48 -2.32 -3.10 -17.74
CA ILE A 48 -3.37 -4.09 -18.00
C ILE A 48 -4.72 -3.41 -17.78
N ASP A 49 -5.48 -3.19 -18.85
CA ASP A 49 -6.85 -2.67 -18.75
C ASP A 49 -7.82 -3.79 -18.38
N ASN A 50 -7.57 -5.01 -18.89
CA ASN A 50 -8.37 -6.19 -18.60
C ASN A 50 -7.56 -7.49 -18.72
N ILE A 51 -7.75 -8.46 -17.82
CA ILE A 51 -7.11 -9.79 -17.94
C ILE A 51 -7.41 -10.54 -19.25
N SER A 52 -8.50 -10.21 -19.94
CA SER A 52 -8.82 -10.76 -21.27
C SER A 52 -7.81 -10.34 -22.34
N GLU A 53 -6.98 -9.32 -22.12
CA GLU A 53 -5.88 -8.97 -23.02
C GLU A 53 -4.86 -10.11 -23.16
N PHE A 54 -4.74 -10.98 -22.14
CA PHE A 54 -3.93 -12.21 -22.25
C PHE A 54 -4.50 -13.24 -23.23
N GLN A 55 -5.73 -13.06 -23.72
CA GLN A 55 -6.38 -13.90 -24.71
C GLN A 55 -6.23 -13.36 -26.15
N GLU A 56 -5.40 -12.34 -26.35
CA GLU A 56 -5.11 -11.81 -27.69
C GLU A 56 -4.58 -12.93 -28.62
N ILE A 57 -5.11 -13.01 -29.84
CA ILE A 57 -4.67 -14.00 -30.84
C ILE A 57 -3.18 -13.80 -31.14
N ASP A 58 -2.44 -14.91 -31.14
CA ASP A 58 -0.99 -14.96 -31.37
C ASP A 58 -0.16 -14.12 -30.38
N LEU A 59 -0.68 -13.87 -29.16
CA LEU A 59 -0.02 -13.01 -28.18
C LEU A 59 1.45 -13.40 -27.93
N ILE A 60 1.74 -14.69 -27.71
CA ILE A 60 3.11 -15.15 -27.42
C ILE A 60 4.06 -14.77 -28.57
N LYS A 61 3.67 -15.08 -29.81
CA LYS A 61 4.47 -14.77 -31.01
C LYS A 61 4.67 -13.26 -31.16
N LYS A 62 3.60 -12.48 -31.00
CA LYS A 62 3.67 -11.00 -31.06
C LYS A 62 4.63 -10.43 -30.02
N MET A 63 4.58 -10.93 -28.79
CA MET A 63 5.45 -10.47 -27.72
C MET A 63 6.90 -10.95 -27.88
N GLU A 64 7.13 -12.10 -28.51
CA GLU A 64 8.48 -12.49 -28.95
C GLU A 64 9.04 -11.52 -29.99
N ASP A 65 8.21 -11.03 -30.92
CA ASP A 65 8.64 -10.04 -31.92
C ASP A 65 9.00 -8.69 -31.27
N VAL A 66 8.27 -8.26 -30.23
CA VAL A 66 8.64 -7.10 -29.39
C VAL A 66 10.05 -7.27 -28.79
N LYS A 67 10.35 -8.45 -28.24
CA LYS A 67 11.68 -8.74 -27.68
C LYS A 67 12.78 -8.76 -28.74
N LYS A 68 12.50 -9.28 -29.94
CA LYS A 68 13.45 -9.26 -31.07
C LYS A 68 13.82 -7.83 -31.50
N MET A 69 12.94 -6.86 -31.24
CA MET A 69 13.22 -5.43 -31.45
C MET A 69 14.06 -4.81 -30.32
N GLY A 70 14.46 -5.59 -29.31
CA GLY A 70 15.26 -5.11 -28.18
C GLY A 70 14.46 -4.40 -27.09
N ILE A 71 13.13 -4.56 -27.09
CA ILE A 71 12.24 -3.96 -26.09
C ILE A 71 11.98 -4.98 -25.00
N GLU A 72 12.20 -4.57 -23.76
CA GLU A 72 11.78 -5.29 -22.57
C GLU A 72 10.51 -4.68 -21.98
N TYR A 73 9.78 -5.44 -21.18
CA TYR A 73 8.56 -4.95 -20.57
C TYR A 73 8.25 -5.56 -19.22
N GLY A 74 7.51 -4.80 -18.43
CA GLY A 74 6.84 -5.21 -17.20
C GLY A 74 5.34 -4.92 -17.31
N PHE A 75 4.58 -5.32 -16.30
CA PHE A 75 3.15 -5.03 -16.23
C PHE A 75 2.81 -4.14 -15.06
N HIS A 76 1.88 -3.22 -15.26
CA HIS A 76 1.06 -2.66 -14.21
C HIS A 76 -0.27 -3.41 -14.18
N ALA A 77 -0.63 -4.01 -13.06
CA ALA A 77 -1.89 -4.73 -12.93
C ALA A 77 -3.11 -3.80 -13.04
N GLU A 78 -4.29 -4.39 -13.21
CA GLU A 78 -5.57 -3.65 -13.26
C GLU A 78 -5.79 -2.85 -11.98
N THR A 79 -6.27 -1.60 -12.10
CA THR A 79 -6.52 -0.70 -10.97
C THR A 79 -7.98 -0.23 -10.93
N ALA A 80 -8.45 0.14 -9.75
CA ALA A 80 -9.78 0.70 -9.54
C ALA A 80 -9.98 2.03 -10.28
N ALA A 81 -8.94 2.88 -10.25
CA ALA A 81 -8.98 4.24 -10.78
C ALA A 81 -9.31 4.30 -12.27
N TRP A 82 -8.91 3.29 -13.03
CA TRP A 82 -8.90 3.35 -14.49
C TRP A 82 -9.83 2.35 -15.17
N SER A 83 -10.10 1.22 -14.52
CA SER A 83 -11.03 0.22 -15.05
C SER A 83 -12.48 0.72 -15.05
N GLY A 84 -12.84 1.70 -14.19
CA GLY A 84 -14.21 2.20 -14.04
C GLY A 84 -15.24 1.09 -13.76
N ARG A 85 -14.76 -0.11 -13.39
CA ARG A 85 -15.49 -1.37 -13.31
C ARG A 85 -15.20 -2.03 -11.96
N ALA A 86 -16.14 -2.87 -11.54
CA ALA A 86 -16.15 -3.53 -10.23
C ALA A 86 -15.09 -4.62 -10.03
N GLU A 87 -14.16 -4.83 -10.97
CA GLU A 87 -13.24 -5.97 -10.95
C GLU A 87 -11.77 -5.53 -11.01
N HIS A 88 -11.21 -5.14 -9.86
CA HIS A 88 -9.79 -4.85 -9.66
C HIS A 88 -9.23 -5.71 -8.50
N PHE A 89 -7.93 -5.60 -8.23
CA PHE A 89 -7.24 -6.43 -7.23
C PHE A 89 -7.48 -5.90 -5.82
N LEU A 90 -8.38 -6.55 -5.07
CA LEU A 90 -8.65 -6.24 -3.67
C LEU A 90 -7.75 -7.09 -2.76
N LEU A 91 -6.42 -6.86 -2.86
CA LEU A 91 -5.38 -7.70 -2.23
C LEU A 91 -5.50 -7.85 -0.71
N ASP A 92 -6.16 -6.90 -0.07
CA ASP A 92 -6.33 -6.83 1.36
C ASP A 92 -7.80 -6.95 1.79
N SER A 93 -8.69 -7.41 0.91
CA SER A 93 -10.07 -7.70 1.30
C SER A 93 -10.15 -8.99 2.12
N SER A 94 -10.98 -8.96 3.15
CA SER A 94 -11.38 -10.13 3.96
C SER A 94 -12.73 -10.70 3.55
N ILE A 95 -13.40 -10.10 2.55
CA ILE A 95 -14.60 -10.66 1.96
C ILE A 95 -14.20 -11.89 1.14
N GLU A 96 -14.84 -13.04 1.39
CA GLU A 96 -14.41 -14.32 0.82
C GLU A 96 -14.36 -14.31 -0.70
N GLU A 97 -15.38 -13.76 -1.35
CA GLU A 97 -15.47 -13.70 -2.81
C GLU A 97 -14.37 -12.83 -3.40
N ASP A 98 -14.17 -11.63 -2.86
CA ASP A 98 -13.12 -10.70 -3.27
C ASP A 98 -11.73 -11.33 -3.10
N TYR A 99 -11.46 -11.96 -1.95
CA TYR A 99 -10.18 -12.61 -1.68
C TYR A 99 -9.91 -13.78 -2.64
N ILE A 100 -10.90 -14.67 -2.84
CA ILE A 100 -10.74 -15.83 -3.72
C ILE A 100 -10.54 -15.40 -5.18
N LEU A 101 -11.35 -14.44 -5.64
CA LEU A 101 -11.25 -13.91 -7.01
C LEU A 101 -9.89 -13.24 -7.22
N THR A 102 -9.49 -12.37 -6.30
CA THR A 102 -8.19 -11.69 -6.31
C THR A 102 -7.05 -12.70 -6.36
N HIS A 103 -7.06 -13.72 -5.50
CA HIS A 103 -6.03 -14.76 -5.48
C HIS A 103 -5.91 -15.50 -6.82
N LYS A 104 -7.03 -15.91 -7.41
CA LYS A 104 -7.06 -16.60 -8.72
C LYS A 104 -6.58 -15.69 -9.85
N ARG A 105 -6.94 -14.40 -9.82
CA ARG A 105 -6.47 -13.41 -10.79
C ARG A 105 -4.96 -13.19 -10.68
N ILE A 106 -4.41 -13.10 -9.47
CA ILE A 106 -2.95 -12.99 -9.27
C ILE A 106 -2.25 -14.20 -9.88
N GLU A 107 -2.74 -15.42 -9.57
CA GLU A 107 -2.18 -16.65 -10.14
C GLU A 107 -2.17 -16.59 -11.68
N TYR A 108 -3.31 -16.23 -12.28
CA TYR A 108 -3.47 -16.13 -13.71
C TYR A 108 -2.51 -15.10 -14.33
N VAL A 109 -2.43 -13.89 -13.76
CA VAL A 109 -1.55 -12.83 -14.28
C VAL A 109 -0.08 -13.24 -14.17
N ILE A 110 0.37 -13.80 -13.04
CA ILE A 110 1.76 -14.26 -12.89
C ILE A 110 2.09 -15.35 -13.92
N ASP A 111 1.21 -16.33 -14.11
CA ASP A 111 1.39 -17.40 -15.09
C ASP A 111 1.51 -16.82 -16.51
N LYS A 112 0.53 -16.01 -16.93
CA LYS A 112 0.48 -15.47 -18.28
C LYS A 112 1.58 -14.46 -18.56
N SER A 113 1.90 -13.57 -17.63
CA SER A 113 3.04 -12.64 -17.74
C SER A 113 4.36 -13.40 -17.84
N GLY A 114 4.51 -14.52 -17.12
CA GLY A 114 5.66 -15.41 -17.22
C GLY A 114 5.78 -16.08 -18.58
N MET A 115 4.67 -16.58 -19.14
CA MET A 115 4.64 -17.22 -20.47
C MET A 115 5.13 -16.29 -21.58
N ILE A 116 4.76 -15.02 -21.52
CA ILE A 116 5.26 -14.02 -22.46
C ILE A 116 6.58 -13.40 -21.99
N GLY A 117 7.09 -13.74 -20.81
CA GLY A 117 8.39 -13.33 -20.26
C GLY A 117 8.54 -11.84 -20.00
N ALA A 118 7.57 -11.27 -19.29
CA ALA A 118 7.73 -9.96 -18.63
C ALA A 118 8.83 -10.00 -17.56
N LYS A 119 9.29 -8.82 -17.12
CA LYS A 119 10.30 -8.69 -16.05
C LYS A 119 9.68 -8.57 -14.65
N PHE A 120 8.56 -7.87 -14.55
CA PHE A 120 7.87 -7.66 -13.29
C PHE A 120 6.37 -7.44 -13.47
N ILE A 121 5.65 -7.47 -12.35
CA ILE A 121 4.26 -7.02 -12.24
C ILE A 121 4.15 -6.06 -11.05
N VAL A 122 3.60 -4.88 -11.27
CA VAL A 122 3.25 -3.90 -10.23
C VAL A 122 1.80 -4.13 -9.83
N TYR A 123 1.54 -4.16 -8.52
CA TYR A 123 0.19 -4.09 -7.96
C TYR A 123 0.11 -2.91 -6.98
N HIS A 124 -1.02 -2.21 -7.00
CA HIS A 124 -1.40 -1.35 -5.89
C HIS A 124 -1.57 -2.20 -4.62
N ALA A 125 -0.96 -1.79 -3.52
CA ALA A 125 -0.94 -2.55 -2.28
C ALA A 125 -2.34 -2.60 -1.62
N SER A 126 -3.14 -1.55 -1.76
CA SER A 126 -4.48 -1.46 -1.19
C SER A 126 -5.35 -0.56 -2.06
N GLU A 127 -6.37 -1.13 -2.69
CA GLU A 127 -7.45 -0.37 -3.37
C GLU A 127 -8.80 -0.51 -2.67
N THR A 128 -8.82 -1.19 -1.52
CA THR A 128 -10.03 -1.34 -0.72
C THR A 128 -10.34 -0.04 0.05
N PRO A 129 -11.64 0.23 0.34
CA PRO A 129 -12.02 1.39 1.15
C PRO A 129 -11.37 1.34 2.54
N GLY A 130 -11.05 2.53 3.06
CA GLY A 130 -10.44 2.70 4.37
C GLY A 130 -11.30 2.13 5.50
N TYR A 131 -10.70 1.95 6.67
CA TYR A 131 -11.33 1.25 7.79
C TYR A 131 -12.66 1.88 8.24
N LEU A 132 -12.76 3.22 8.24
CA LEU A 132 -14.00 3.92 8.55
C LEU A 132 -15.08 3.75 7.46
N GLU A 133 -14.70 3.42 6.23
CA GLU A 133 -15.61 3.30 5.10
C GLU A 133 -16.10 1.87 4.90
N MET A 134 -15.38 0.85 5.40
CA MET A 134 -15.85 -0.55 5.45
C MET A 134 -17.26 -0.71 6.06
N GLY A 135 -17.67 0.22 6.92
CA GLY A 135 -18.98 0.24 7.58
C GLY A 135 -20.14 0.75 6.72
N ARG A 136 -19.87 1.33 5.55
CA ARG A 136 -20.87 2.04 4.74
C ARG A 136 -21.57 1.16 3.72
N ASP A 137 -20.91 0.10 3.27
CA ASP A 137 -21.42 -0.77 2.23
C ASP A 137 -22.08 -2.01 2.80
N LEU A 138 -23.18 -2.42 2.17
CA LEU A 138 -23.84 -3.69 2.42
C LEU A 138 -23.05 -4.80 1.71
N ARG A 139 -22.32 -5.63 2.48
CA ARG A 139 -21.41 -6.67 1.95
C ARG A 139 -21.77 -8.04 2.51
N SER A 140 -21.32 -9.10 1.83
CA SER A 140 -21.51 -10.49 2.31
C SER A 140 -20.90 -10.68 3.70
N THR A 141 -21.56 -11.46 4.54
CA THR A 141 -21.03 -11.92 5.84
C THR A 141 -20.03 -13.07 5.74
N ARG A 142 -19.88 -13.63 4.54
CA ARG A 142 -18.82 -14.59 4.20
C ARG A 142 -17.47 -13.89 4.21
N VAL A 143 -16.80 -13.98 5.35
CA VAL A 143 -15.47 -13.42 5.57
C VAL A 143 -14.44 -14.51 5.83
N VAL A 144 -13.21 -14.18 5.47
CA VAL A 144 -12.05 -15.07 5.58
C VAL A 144 -10.99 -14.49 6.51
N ASP A 145 -10.10 -15.37 6.97
CA ASP A 145 -8.82 -14.98 7.54
C ASP A 145 -7.82 -14.56 6.45
N PHE A 146 -6.61 -14.17 6.85
CA PHE A 146 -5.56 -13.74 5.94
C PHE A 146 -5.10 -14.83 4.95
N PHE A 147 -5.41 -16.11 5.15
CA PHE A 147 -5.12 -17.20 4.19
C PHE A 147 -6.29 -17.50 3.25
N GLY A 148 -7.42 -16.79 3.38
CA GLY A 148 -8.62 -17.03 2.59
C GLY A 148 -9.45 -18.21 3.10
N ARG A 149 -9.23 -18.66 4.34
CA ARG A 149 -10.08 -19.68 4.98
C ARG A 149 -11.27 -18.99 5.64
N PRO A 150 -12.47 -19.58 5.67
CA PRO A 150 -13.59 -19.00 6.40
C PRO A 150 -13.20 -18.64 7.84
N LEU A 151 -13.58 -17.45 8.31
CA LEU A 151 -13.14 -16.93 9.61
C LEU A 151 -13.49 -17.88 10.78
N HIS A 152 -14.64 -18.56 10.72
CA HIS A 152 -15.02 -19.54 11.74
C HIS A 152 -14.07 -20.74 11.78
N GLU A 153 -13.62 -21.25 10.64
CA GLU A 153 -12.64 -22.35 10.59
C GLU A 153 -11.30 -21.90 11.16
N PHE A 154 -10.90 -20.66 10.86
CA PHE A 154 -9.71 -20.08 11.48
C PHE A 154 -9.81 -20.07 13.00
N LEU A 155 -10.89 -19.50 13.55
CA LEU A 155 -11.13 -19.42 14.99
C LEU A 155 -11.25 -20.79 15.65
N GLU A 156 -11.87 -21.77 14.99
CA GLU A 156 -12.05 -23.12 15.50
C GLU A 156 -10.73 -23.88 15.61
N ASN A 157 -9.82 -23.67 14.64
CA ASN A 157 -8.54 -24.39 14.49
C ASN A 157 -7.32 -23.71 15.16
N LEU A 158 -7.51 -22.60 15.87
CA LEU A 158 -6.43 -21.97 16.66
C LEU A 158 -5.97 -22.87 17.81
N HIS A 159 -4.68 -22.75 18.17
CA HIS A 159 -4.16 -23.34 19.41
C HIS A 159 -4.99 -22.88 20.61
N SER A 160 -5.30 -23.79 21.55
CA SER A 160 -6.23 -23.56 22.67
C SER A 160 -5.98 -22.23 23.40
N ASP A 161 -4.72 -21.97 23.74
CA ASP A 161 -4.33 -20.81 24.55
C ASP A 161 -4.54 -19.47 23.82
N ILE A 162 -4.37 -19.46 22.49
CA ILE A 162 -4.61 -18.28 21.66
C ILE A 162 -6.11 -18.13 21.42
N LYS A 163 -6.78 -19.25 21.10
CA LYS A 163 -8.23 -19.30 20.87
C LYS A 163 -9.00 -18.75 22.06
N GLU A 164 -8.69 -19.21 23.28
CA GLU A 164 -9.38 -18.76 24.48
C GLU A 164 -9.20 -17.25 24.72
N LYS A 165 -7.96 -16.75 24.64
CA LYS A 165 -7.64 -15.33 24.82
C LYS A 165 -8.30 -14.45 23.76
N LEU A 166 -8.27 -14.88 22.50
CA LEU A 166 -8.86 -14.14 21.39
C LEU A 166 -10.38 -14.09 21.50
N LEU A 167 -11.03 -15.22 21.77
CA LEU A 167 -12.48 -15.28 21.92
C LEU A 167 -12.94 -14.52 23.17
N ASP A 168 -12.24 -14.63 24.30
CA ASP A 168 -12.55 -13.82 25.49
C ASP A 168 -12.43 -12.33 25.20
N TRP A 169 -11.38 -11.92 24.47
CA TRP A 169 -11.23 -10.55 24.01
C TRP A 169 -12.41 -10.12 23.12
N CYS A 170 -12.76 -10.90 22.09
CA CYS A 170 -13.88 -10.57 21.20
C CYS A 170 -15.21 -10.40 21.95
N VAL A 171 -15.48 -11.28 22.92
CA VAL A 171 -16.70 -11.24 23.76
C VAL A 171 -16.79 -9.96 24.58
N ARG A 172 -15.65 -9.40 25.01
CA ARG A 172 -15.61 -8.18 25.84
C ARG A 172 -15.50 -6.90 25.03
N ARG A 173 -15.42 -6.98 23.70
CA ARG A 173 -15.22 -5.83 22.82
C ARG A 173 -16.54 -5.38 22.23
N LYS A 174 -16.97 -4.19 22.64
CA LYS A 174 -18.20 -3.55 22.17
C LYS A 174 -18.27 -3.45 20.65
N GLU A 175 -17.17 -3.10 19.98
CA GLU A 175 -17.11 -2.96 18.52
C GLU A 175 -17.33 -4.29 17.77
N VAL A 176 -17.02 -5.42 18.41
CA VAL A 176 -17.28 -6.76 17.87
C VAL A 176 -18.71 -7.17 18.21
N MET A 177 -19.12 -6.99 19.48
CA MET A 177 -20.46 -7.28 19.95
C MET A 177 -21.54 -6.56 19.13
N GLU A 178 -21.42 -5.25 18.91
CA GLU A 178 -22.41 -4.45 18.17
C GLU A 178 -22.76 -4.99 16.77
N ARG A 179 -21.84 -5.69 16.11
CA ARG A 179 -22.04 -6.18 14.73
C ARG A 179 -22.46 -7.64 14.67
N ILE A 180 -21.98 -8.44 15.60
CA ILE A 180 -22.23 -9.88 15.64
C ILE A 180 -23.52 -10.19 16.38
N TRP A 181 -23.76 -9.45 17.46
CA TRP A 181 -24.84 -9.72 18.40
C TRP A 181 -26.20 -9.35 17.79
N ARG A 182 -26.90 -10.35 17.25
CA ARG A 182 -28.26 -10.20 16.70
C ARG A 182 -29.33 -10.85 17.59
N GLY A 183 -28.95 -11.29 18.78
CA GLY A 183 -29.74 -12.13 19.68
C GLY A 183 -30.65 -11.40 20.68
N ARG A 184 -30.88 -12.10 21.80
CA ARG A 184 -31.92 -11.85 22.84
C ARG A 184 -31.73 -10.56 23.66
N PHE A 185 -30.54 -9.96 23.61
CA PHE A 185 -30.13 -8.85 24.48
C PHE A 185 -30.25 -7.51 23.77
N ARG A 186 -30.59 -6.46 24.53
CA ARG A 186 -30.77 -5.10 23.97
C ARG A 186 -29.49 -4.25 23.99
N THR A 187 -28.41 -4.82 24.49
CA THR A 187 -27.14 -4.15 24.76
C THR A 187 -25.99 -4.79 23.99
N SER A 188 -25.00 -3.97 23.67
CA SER A 188 -23.72 -4.38 23.09
C SER A 188 -22.57 -4.40 24.10
N ASP A 189 -22.88 -4.28 25.40
CA ASP A 189 -21.93 -4.44 26.49
C ASP A 189 -22.10 -5.82 27.14
N PHE A 190 -20.99 -6.55 27.28
CA PHE A 190 -20.98 -7.89 27.85
C PHE A 190 -21.51 -7.93 29.28
N ASN A 191 -21.12 -6.97 30.12
CA ASN A 191 -21.54 -6.95 31.52
C ASN A 191 -23.03 -6.62 31.62
N GLU A 192 -23.53 -5.71 30.80
CA GLU A 192 -24.97 -5.42 30.74
C GLU A 192 -25.76 -6.66 30.27
N ALA A 193 -25.28 -7.40 29.27
CA ALA A 193 -25.90 -8.64 28.81
C ALA A 193 -25.91 -9.73 29.92
N VAL A 194 -24.84 -9.81 30.71
CA VAL A 194 -24.77 -10.68 31.88
C VAL A 194 -25.79 -10.26 32.94
N GLU A 195 -25.90 -8.96 33.25
CA GLU A 195 -26.91 -8.45 34.20
C GLU A 195 -28.35 -8.69 33.73
N GLU A 196 -28.64 -8.55 32.43
CA GLU A 196 -29.93 -8.92 31.84
C GLU A 196 -30.21 -10.43 31.99
N THR A 197 -29.20 -11.27 31.81
CA THR A 197 -29.29 -12.73 32.01
C THR A 197 -29.55 -13.09 33.46
N ILE A 198 -28.81 -12.48 34.40
CA ILE A 198 -28.99 -12.66 35.85
C ILE A 198 -30.44 -12.34 36.22
N LYS A 199 -30.94 -11.15 35.85
CA LYS A 199 -32.34 -10.74 36.13
C LYS A 199 -33.34 -11.71 35.52
N THR A 200 -33.06 -12.25 34.34
CA THR A 200 -33.93 -13.24 33.69
C THR A 200 -33.97 -14.54 34.48
N ILE A 201 -32.82 -15.05 34.93
CA ILE A 201 -32.72 -16.27 35.75
C ILE A 201 -33.41 -16.08 37.11
N GLU A 202 -33.18 -14.95 37.78
CA GLU A 202 -33.82 -14.63 39.07
C GLU A 202 -35.36 -14.61 38.95
N ASN A 203 -35.88 -14.01 37.87
CA ASN A 203 -37.32 -13.99 37.60
C ASN A 203 -37.89 -15.38 37.31
N LEU A 204 -37.15 -16.21 36.57
CA LEU A 204 -37.55 -17.59 36.26
C LEU A 204 -37.60 -18.45 37.52
N LEU A 205 -36.57 -18.40 38.37
CA LEU A 205 -36.53 -19.09 39.65
C LEU A 205 -37.64 -18.65 40.60
N THR A 206 -37.91 -17.34 40.67
CA THR A 206 -39.01 -16.79 41.49
C THR A 206 -40.38 -17.31 41.07
N ARG A 207 -40.58 -17.58 39.77
CA ARG A 207 -41.82 -18.14 39.21
C ARG A 207 -41.86 -19.67 39.25
N GLY A 208 -40.79 -20.32 39.68
CA GLY A 208 -40.64 -21.78 39.64
C GLY A 208 -40.47 -22.35 38.22
N ASP A 209 -40.15 -21.53 37.22
CA ASP A 209 -39.88 -21.99 35.85
C ASP A 209 -38.39 -22.26 35.68
N VAL A 210 -38.00 -23.53 35.59
CA VAL A 210 -36.58 -23.93 35.51
C VAL A 210 -36.13 -24.30 34.09
N ARG A 211 -37.00 -24.18 33.08
CA ARG A 211 -36.73 -24.71 31.72
C ARG A 211 -35.53 -24.07 31.01
N ASN A 212 -35.26 -22.80 31.29
CA ASN A 212 -34.18 -22.02 30.67
C ASN A 212 -33.10 -21.60 31.69
N VAL A 213 -33.01 -22.28 32.82
CA VAL A 213 -32.02 -22.02 33.87
C VAL A 213 -30.92 -23.09 33.79
N PRO A 214 -29.63 -22.72 33.83
CA PRO A 214 -28.53 -23.69 33.89
C PRO A 214 -28.74 -24.78 34.94
N GLU A 215 -28.48 -26.03 34.55
CA GLU A 215 -28.73 -27.20 35.41
C GLU A 215 -28.00 -27.11 36.76
N LYS A 216 -26.79 -26.55 36.79
CA LYS A 216 -26.04 -26.30 38.03
C LYS A 216 -26.79 -25.36 38.98
N ILE A 217 -27.37 -24.28 38.44
CA ILE A 217 -28.18 -23.34 39.24
C ILE A 217 -29.44 -24.07 39.72
N VAL A 218 -30.15 -24.80 38.85
CA VAL A 218 -31.36 -25.54 39.25
C VAL A 218 -31.07 -26.56 40.36
N THR A 219 -29.95 -27.28 40.25
CA THR A 219 -29.52 -28.29 41.23
C THR A 219 -29.23 -27.65 42.59
N GLU A 220 -28.43 -26.59 42.62
CA GLU A 220 -28.10 -25.87 43.85
C GLU A 220 -29.34 -25.18 44.47
N PHE A 221 -30.22 -24.64 43.62
CA PHE A 221 -31.48 -24.03 44.06
C PHE A 221 -32.38 -25.05 44.76
N ARG A 222 -32.54 -26.24 44.18
CA ARG A 222 -33.31 -27.34 44.77
C ARG A 222 -32.69 -27.81 46.08
N LYS A 223 -31.38 -28.01 46.12
CA LYS A 223 -30.65 -28.44 47.33
C LYS A 223 -30.89 -27.47 48.49
N ARG A 224 -30.69 -26.16 48.27
CA ARG A 224 -30.93 -25.13 49.30
C ARG A 224 -32.41 -25.02 49.68
N GLY A 225 -33.30 -25.18 48.70
CA GLY A 225 -34.74 -25.25 48.94
C GLY A 225 -35.13 -26.41 49.86
N GLU A 226 -34.59 -27.60 49.62
CA GLU A 226 -34.80 -28.78 50.46
C GLU A 226 -34.23 -28.61 51.88
N GLU A 227 -33.05 -28.00 52.02
CA GLU A 227 -32.46 -27.69 53.33
C GLU A 227 -33.38 -26.79 54.17
N ILE A 228 -33.86 -25.68 53.60
CA ILE A 228 -34.78 -24.76 54.29
C ILE A 228 -36.13 -25.44 54.58
N LEU A 229 -36.65 -26.20 53.61
CA LEU A 229 -37.93 -26.90 53.75
C LEU A 229 -37.86 -27.97 54.84
N ASN A 230 -36.76 -28.71 54.94
CA ASN A 230 -36.53 -29.70 56.00
C ASN A 230 -36.46 -29.05 57.38
N GLU A 231 -35.84 -27.88 57.50
CA GLU A 231 -35.83 -27.11 58.76
C GLU A 231 -37.23 -26.63 59.16
N LYS A 232 -38.01 -26.14 58.19
CA LYS A 232 -39.40 -25.73 58.44
C LYS A 232 -40.29 -26.90 58.79
N ARG A 233 -40.12 -28.05 58.14
CA ARG A 233 -40.89 -29.29 58.38
C ARG A 233 -40.70 -29.89 59.76
N LYS A 234 -39.57 -29.62 60.42
CA LYS A 234 -39.38 -29.96 61.84
C LYS A 234 -40.37 -29.22 62.76
N LYS A 235 -40.90 -28.07 62.32
CA LYS A 235 -41.86 -27.24 63.06
C LYS A 235 -43.29 -27.43 62.56
N ASP A 236 -43.47 -27.55 61.24
CA ASP A 236 -44.75 -27.77 60.58
C ASP A 236 -44.58 -28.73 59.38
N PRO A 237 -45.08 -29.98 59.47
CA PRO A 237 -44.96 -30.97 58.39
C PRO A 237 -45.49 -30.51 57.02
N ASN A 238 -46.43 -29.56 57.00
CA ASN A 238 -47.05 -29.03 55.78
C ASN A 238 -46.39 -27.74 55.27
N ALA A 239 -45.28 -27.30 55.87
CA ALA A 239 -44.58 -26.11 55.44
C ALA A 239 -44.22 -26.16 53.95
N ILE A 240 -44.34 -25.01 53.28
CA ILE A 240 -43.90 -24.76 51.91
C ILE A 240 -42.87 -23.63 51.89
N LEU A 241 -42.12 -23.52 50.80
CA LEU A 241 -41.24 -22.37 50.58
C LEU A 241 -42.08 -21.12 50.32
N THR A 242 -41.76 -20.04 51.02
CA THR A 242 -42.34 -18.71 50.81
C THR A 242 -41.50 -17.92 49.78
N ASP A 243 -42.07 -16.85 49.23
CA ASP A 243 -41.33 -15.93 48.35
C ASP A 243 -40.05 -15.37 49.02
N GLU A 244 -40.10 -15.17 50.33
CA GLU A 244 -38.94 -14.72 51.12
C GLU A 244 -37.84 -15.79 51.18
N ASP A 245 -38.21 -17.07 51.34
CA ASP A 245 -37.24 -18.16 51.29
C ASP A 245 -36.58 -18.24 49.92
N ILE A 246 -37.38 -18.13 48.85
CA ILE A 246 -36.89 -18.17 47.47
C ILE A 246 -35.89 -17.03 47.22
N ARG A 247 -36.22 -15.79 47.64
CA ARG A 247 -35.29 -14.66 47.55
C ARG A 247 -34.01 -14.90 48.31
N LYS A 248 -34.09 -15.45 49.53
CA LYS A 248 -32.90 -15.77 50.35
C LYS A 248 -32.00 -16.82 49.68
N ILE A 249 -32.60 -17.84 49.04
CA ILE A 249 -31.87 -18.84 48.26
C ILE A 249 -31.15 -18.16 47.08
N ILE A 250 -31.89 -17.37 46.29
CA ILE A 250 -31.36 -16.64 45.12
C ILE A 250 -30.21 -15.72 45.53
N ASP A 251 -30.39 -14.91 46.58
CA ASP A 251 -29.36 -13.99 47.09
C ASP A 251 -28.08 -14.74 47.48
N GLY A 252 -28.22 -15.90 48.14
CA GLY A 252 -27.08 -16.74 48.50
C GLY A 252 -26.40 -17.40 47.29
N MET A 253 -27.05 -17.45 46.13
CA MET A 253 -26.55 -18.08 44.91
C MET A 253 -26.03 -17.06 43.88
N LYS A 254 -26.11 -15.75 44.17
CA LYS A 254 -25.65 -14.68 43.27
C LYS A 254 -24.28 -14.93 42.61
N PRO A 255 -23.23 -15.40 43.32
CA PRO A 255 -21.95 -15.71 42.68
C PRO A 255 -22.06 -16.82 41.61
N LEU A 256 -22.78 -17.90 41.90
CA LEU A 256 -23.00 -19.00 40.96
C LEU A 256 -23.84 -18.55 39.76
N ILE A 257 -24.92 -17.80 40.02
CA ILE A 257 -25.79 -17.26 38.97
C ILE A 257 -24.97 -16.35 38.04
N LYS A 258 -24.12 -15.48 38.60
CA LYS A 258 -23.24 -14.61 37.81
C LYS A 258 -22.27 -15.42 36.95
N THR A 259 -21.52 -16.37 37.52
CA THR A 259 -20.55 -17.17 36.77
C THR A 259 -21.20 -17.99 35.65
N GLU A 260 -22.34 -18.62 35.89
CA GLU A 260 -23.04 -19.38 34.86
C GLU A 260 -23.71 -18.44 33.82
N SER A 261 -24.16 -17.25 34.21
CA SER A 261 -24.64 -16.23 33.26
C SER A 261 -23.53 -15.72 32.35
N GLU A 262 -22.35 -15.41 32.90
CA GLU A 262 -21.15 -15.05 32.12
C GLU A 262 -20.80 -16.13 31.10
N LYS A 263 -20.84 -17.40 31.53
CA LYS A 263 -20.59 -18.55 30.65
C LYS A 263 -21.62 -18.64 29.54
N MET A 264 -22.92 -18.55 29.84
CA MET A 264 -24.00 -18.60 28.85
C MET A 264 -23.86 -17.49 27.80
N VAL A 265 -23.70 -16.25 28.25
CA VAL A 265 -23.56 -15.07 27.37
C VAL A 265 -22.33 -15.23 26.48
N LYS A 266 -21.21 -15.71 27.04
CA LYS A 266 -19.98 -15.98 26.28
C LYS A 266 -20.17 -17.08 25.24
N GLU A 267 -20.79 -18.20 25.59
CA GLU A 267 -21.04 -19.33 24.69
C GLU A 267 -21.99 -18.94 23.54
N GLU A 268 -23.09 -18.25 23.85
CA GLU A 268 -24.06 -17.74 22.85
C GLU A 268 -23.37 -16.77 21.87
N PHE A 269 -22.55 -15.85 22.39
CA PHE A 269 -21.80 -14.93 21.53
C PHE A 269 -20.81 -15.64 20.60
N ILE A 270 -20.04 -16.60 21.14
CA ILE A 270 -19.05 -17.33 20.36
C ILE A 270 -19.77 -18.10 19.25
N GLU A 271 -20.91 -18.72 19.55
CA GLU A 271 -21.74 -19.37 18.53
C GLU A 271 -22.19 -18.37 17.46
N ASP A 272 -22.68 -17.20 17.83
CA ASP A 272 -23.08 -16.14 16.89
C ASP A 272 -21.90 -15.64 16.03
N LEU A 273 -20.71 -15.47 16.63
CA LEU A 273 -19.48 -15.07 15.92
C LEU A 273 -19.06 -16.13 14.89
N LEU A 274 -19.11 -17.41 15.27
CA LEU A 274 -18.80 -18.51 14.36
C LEU A 274 -19.87 -18.64 13.26
N ASN A 275 -21.13 -18.41 13.59
CA ASN A 275 -22.22 -18.45 12.63
C ASN A 275 -22.24 -17.24 11.70
N PHE A 276 -21.76 -16.08 12.14
CA PHE A 276 -21.66 -14.87 11.32
C PHE A 276 -20.90 -15.14 10.02
N SER A 277 -19.75 -15.80 10.10
CA SER A 277 -18.94 -16.10 8.92
C SER A 277 -19.42 -17.31 8.10
N LYS A 278 -20.38 -18.09 8.62
CA LYS A 278 -21.00 -19.24 7.92
C LYS A 278 -22.17 -18.82 7.04
N ARG A 279 -22.77 -17.66 7.32
CA ARG A 279 -23.95 -17.17 6.63
C ARG A 279 -23.56 -16.49 5.33
N SER A 280 -24.52 -16.45 4.40
CA SER A 280 -24.43 -15.71 3.13
C SER A 280 -25.34 -14.47 3.14
N ASP A 281 -25.64 -13.93 4.33
CA ASP A 281 -26.43 -12.72 4.45
C ASP A 281 -25.59 -11.49 4.11
N LEU A 282 -26.27 -10.35 4.01
CA LEU A 282 -25.61 -9.07 3.79
C LEU A 282 -25.65 -8.24 5.09
N SER A 283 -24.53 -7.62 5.42
CA SER A 283 -24.41 -6.75 6.59
C SER A 283 -23.52 -5.55 6.29
N TYR A 284 -23.74 -4.46 7.02
CA TYR A 284 -22.84 -3.31 7.01
C TYR A 284 -21.63 -3.60 7.91
N GLY A 285 -20.44 -3.18 7.49
CA GLY A 285 -19.24 -3.26 8.32
C GLY A 285 -18.73 -4.67 8.57
N THR A 286 -19.13 -5.64 7.75
CA THR A 286 -18.76 -7.05 7.92
C THR A 286 -17.24 -7.22 8.05
N GLU A 287 -16.50 -6.61 7.14
CA GLU A 287 -15.04 -6.71 7.02
C GLU A 287 -14.26 -6.12 8.20
N ARG A 288 -14.88 -5.27 9.03
CA ARG A 288 -14.20 -4.77 10.23
C ARG A 288 -13.96 -5.87 11.27
N ILE A 289 -14.85 -6.86 11.33
CA ILE A 289 -14.73 -7.97 12.28
C ILE A 289 -13.49 -8.82 12.02
N PRO A 290 -13.27 -9.41 10.83
CA PRO A 290 -12.06 -10.15 10.55
C PRO A 290 -10.81 -9.27 10.70
N TYR A 291 -10.87 -7.97 10.40
CA TYR A 291 -9.74 -7.06 10.66
C TYR A 291 -9.39 -6.96 12.15
N LEU A 292 -10.36 -6.74 13.03
CA LEU A 292 -10.16 -6.69 14.49
C LEU A 292 -9.64 -8.03 15.03
N VAL A 293 -10.25 -9.13 14.58
CA VAL A 293 -9.88 -10.48 15.00
C VAL A 293 -8.45 -10.81 14.57
N VAL A 294 -8.08 -10.52 13.32
CA VAL A 294 -6.73 -10.75 12.80
C VAL A 294 -5.72 -9.83 13.49
N ALA A 295 -6.05 -8.56 13.73
CA ALA A 295 -5.18 -7.64 14.46
C ALA A 295 -4.85 -8.17 15.87
N LYS A 296 -5.88 -8.62 16.62
CA LYS A 296 -5.69 -9.18 17.96
C LYS A 296 -4.94 -10.50 17.93
N TYR A 297 -5.20 -11.34 16.94
CA TYR A 297 -4.42 -12.56 16.72
C TYR A 297 -2.94 -12.23 16.51
N MET A 298 -2.63 -11.30 15.60
CA MET A 298 -1.26 -10.88 15.29
C MET A 298 -0.54 -10.33 16.53
N GLU A 299 -1.21 -9.53 17.35
CA GLU A 299 -0.70 -9.04 18.64
C GLU A 299 -0.39 -10.20 19.60
N LEU A 300 -1.34 -11.13 19.80
CA LEU A 300 -1.19 -12.27 20.70
C LEU A 300 -0.06 -13.22 20.27
N THR A 301 0.19 -13.33 18.97
CA THR A 301 1.29 -14.14 18.41
C THR A 301 2.61 -13.38 18.26
N ASN A 302 2.66 -12.11 18.66
CA ASN A 302 3.83 -11.23 18.46
C ASN A 302 4.32 -11.24 16.99
N ASP A 303 3.37 -11.09 16.06
CA ASP A 303 3.63 -11.09 14.62
C ASP A 303 4.57 -9.95 14.22
N SER A 304 5.58 -10.25 13.39
CA SER A 304 6.62 -9.31 12.97
C SER A 304 6.04 -8.13 12.19
N LEU A 305 5.06 -8.36 11.31
CA LEU A 305 4.42 -7.30 10.52
C LEU A 305 3.66 -6.35 11.45
N PHE A 306 2.89 -6.89 12.41
CA PHE A 306 2.18 -6.07 13.39
C PHE A 306 3.12 -5.14 14.14
N LYS A 307 4.14 -5.73 14.77
CA LYS A 307 5.08 -4.97 15.60
C LYS A 307 5.84 -3.90 14.81
N ASN A 308 6.34 -4.26 13.63
CA ASN A 308 7.17 -3.37 12.85
C ASN A 308 6.35 -2.24 12.21
N ILE A 309 5.18 -2.55 11.66
CA ILE A 309 4.32 -1.56 11.02
C ILE A 309 3.71 -0.62 12.07
N VAL A 310 3.21 -1.12 13.21
CA VAL A 310 2.70 -0.25 14.29
C VAL A 310 3.76 0.73 14.77
N LYS A 311 4.98 0.24 15.00
CA LYS A 311 6.10 1.10 15.39
C LYS A 311 6.38 2.15 14.31
N ALA A 312 6.44 1.73 13.05
CA ALA A 312 6.69 2.62 11.93
C ALA A 312 5.62 3.70 11.78
N SER A 313 4.34 3.36 11.99
CA SER A 313 3.23 4.31 11.98
C SER A 313 3.36 5.34 13.11
N VAL A 314 3.71 4.91 14.32
CA VAL A 314 3.97 5.82 15.44
C VAL A 314 5.10 6.80 15.12
N SER A 315 6.25 6.30 14.62
CA SER A 315 7.39 7.15 14.23
C SER A 315 7.03 8.12 13.10
N TYR A 316 6.22 7.69 12.13
CA TYR A 316 5.80 8.52 11.00
C TYR A 316 4.88 9.65 11.46
N TYR A 317 3.80 9.33 12.18
CA TYR A 317 2.84 10.35 12.63
C TYR A 317 3.42 11.26 13.70
N SER A 318 4.35 10.78 14.56
CA SER A 318 5.04 11.66 15.50
C SER A 318 5.89 12.71 14.77
N LYS A 319 6.67 12.30 13.76
CA LYS A 319 7.44 13.23 12.92
C LYS A 319 6.54 14.18 12.13
N LEU A 320 5.45 13.67 11.56
CA LEU A 320 4.49 14.49 10.82
C LEU A 320 3.88 15.59 11.69
N GLU A 321 3.57 15.28 12.96
CA GLU A 321 3.06 16.24 13.94
C GLU A 321 4.18 17.06 14.64
N ASN A 322 5.45 16.92 14.24
CA ASN A 322 6.63 17.53 14.89
C ASN A 322 6.72 17.25 16.41
N LYS A 323 6.47 16.00 16.81
CA LYS A 323 6.48 15.51 18.20
C LYS A 323 7.45 14.34 18.37
N THR A 324 7.90 14.09 19.59
CA THR A 324 8.48 12.79 19.94
C THR A 324 7.41 11.69 19.90
N GLU A 325 7.83 10.41 19.85
CA GLU A 325 6.88 9.29 19.90
C GLU A 325 6.07 9.30 21.20
N GLU A 326 6.71 9.60 22.34
CA GLU A 326 6.05 9.70 23.64
C GLU A 326 5.03 10.85 23.70
N GLU A 327 5.38 12.02 23.17
CA GLU A 327 4.49 13.18 23.10
C GLU A 327 3.29 12.90 22.19
N PHE A 328 3.52 12.26 21.05
CA PHE A 328 2.46 11.84 20.15
C PHE A 328 1.48 10.90 20.85
N LEU A 329 1.97 9.81 21.45
CA LEU A 329 1.12 8.84 22.16
C LEU A 329 0.38 9.46 23.34
N SER A 330 1.05 10.30 24.12
CA SER A 330 0.43 11.05 25.21
C SER A 330 -0.68 11.98 24.69
N SER A 331 -0.47 12.66 23.56
CA SER A 331 -1.48 13.54 22.98
C SER A 331 -2.73 12.82 22.45
N LYS A 332 -2.61 11.52 22.15
CA LYS A 332 -3.73 10.64 21.79
C LYS A 332 -4.30 9.87 22.99
N ASN A 333 -3.78 10.09 24.20
CA ASN A 333 -4.11 9.33 25.42
C ASN A 333 -3.86 7.82 25.29
N ILE A 334 -2.92 7.41 24.44
CA ILE A 334 -2.52 6.01 24.27
C ILE A 334 -1.52 5.66 25.37
N LYS A 335 -1.91 4.73 26.24
CA LYS A 335 -1.07 4.21 27.34
C LYS A 335 -0.30 2.96 26.92
N LYS A 336 -0.87 2.17 26.01
CA LYS A 336 -0.26 0.95 25.48
C LYS A 336 -0.50 0.85 23.99
N LEU A 337 0.53 0.47 23.24
CA LEU A 337 0.42 0.09 21.83
C LEU A 337 -0.20 -1.30 21.73
N SER A 338 -1.45 -1.39 22.19
CA SER A 338 -2.18 -2.63 22.29
C SER A 338 -3.64 -2.41 21.98
N LEU A 339 -4.27 -3.38 21.31
CA LEU A 339 -5.71 -3.36 21.06
C LEU A 339 -6.53 -3.52 22.35
N ASP A 340 -5.87 -3.71 23.49
CA ASP A 340 -6.50 -3.60 24.80
C ASP A 340 -6.75 -2.17 25.28
N ASP A 341 -6.06 -1.18 24.68
CA ASP A 341 -6.24 0.25 24.92
C ASP A 341 -7.22 0.83 23.88
N ASP A 342 -8.38 1.31 24.34
CA ASP A 342 -9.44 1.82 23.47
C ASP A 342 -8.98 3.03 22.63
N ASN A 343 -8.02 3.84 23.12
CA ASN A 343 -7.51 4.97 22.35
C ASN A 343 -6.61 4.48 21.21
N PHE A 344 -5.79 3.45 21.44
CA PHE A 344 -5.00 2.83 20.38
C PHE A 344 -5.89 2.12 19.35
N LEU A 345 -6.94 1.43 19.81
CA LEU A 345 -7.92 0.79 18.94
C LEU A 345 -8.60 1.80 18.00
N ARG A 346 -8.96 2.98 18.51
CA ARG A 346 -9.58 4.08 17.75
C ARG A 346 -8.63 4.75 16.77
N GLU A 347 -7.33 4.81 17.08
CA GLU A 347 -6.29 5.29 16.17
C GLU A 347 -5.93 4.21 15.13
N TYR A 348 -6.92 3.82 14.33
CA TYR A 348 -6.85 2.70 13.40
C TYR A 348 -5.71 2.81 12.38
N LYS A 349 -5.31 4.04 12.02
CA LYS A 349 -4.15 4.30 11.14
C LYS A 349 -2.83 3.77 11.69
N LEU A 350 -2.74 3.49 12.98
CA LEU A 350 -1.56 2.90 13.61
C LEU A 350 -1.47 1.38 13.44
N TRP A 351 -2.57 0.66 13.19
CA TRP A 351 -2.56 -0.81 13.20
C TRP A 351 -3.24 -1.46 11.98
N VAL A 352 -4.19 -0.80 11.34
CA VAL A 352 -4.86 -1.30 10.12
C VAL A 352 -3.88 -1.62 8.98
N PRO A 353 -2.83 -0.80 8.73
CA PRO A 353 -1.85 -1.15 7.70
C PRO A 353 -1.15 -2.49 7.93
N ALA A 354 -0.96 -2.89 9.19
CA ALA A 354 -0.37 -4.19 9.49
C ALA A 354 -1.27 -5.36 9.13
N VAL A 355 -2.58 -5.21 9.37
CA VAL A 355 -3.57 -6.23 9.03
C VAL A 355 -3.74 -6.33 7.51
N SER A 356 -3.85 -5.19 6.83
CA SER A 356 -3.89 -5.13 5.36
C SER A 356 -2.66 -5.82 4.76
N ALA A 357 -1.46 -5.49 5.26
CA ALA A 357 -0.23 -6.18 4.86
C ALA A 357 -0.29 -7.70 5.11
N LYS A 358 -0.94 -8.15 6.19
CA LYS A 358 -1.08 -9.59 6.49
C LYS A 358 -1.97 -10.32 5.49
N TYR A 359 -3.06 -9.71 5.02
CA TYR A 359 -3.90 -10.29 3.96
C TYR A 359 -3.13 -10.46 2.65
N ILE A 360 -2.38 -9.42 2.24
CA ILE A 360 -1.51 -9.47 1.06
C ILE A 360 -0.45 -10.56 1.24
N TRP A 361 0.21 -10.60 2.40
CA TRP A 361 1.17 -11.64 2.74
C TRP A 361 0.57 -13.05 2.63
N GLY A 362 -0.68 -13.22 3.05
CA GLY A 362 -1.36 -14.51 3.03
C GLY A 362 -1.65 -15.03 1.62
N HIS A 363 -1.96 -14.17 0.64
CA HIS A 363 -2.07 -14.58 -0.77
C HIS A 363 -0.81 -15.31 -1.26
N PHE A 364 0.36 -14.83 -0.86
CA PHE A 364 1.65 -15.37 -1.31
C PHE A 364 2.19 -16.52 -0.45
N ASN A 365 1.66 -16.74 0.75
CA ASN A 365 2.13 -17.78 1.67
C ASN A 365 1.12 -18.92 1.89
N LYS A 366 -0.14 -18.79 1.45
CA LYS A 366 -1.07 -19.92 1.41
C LYS A 366 -0.60 -21.00 0.43
N ASP A 367 -1.19 -22.19 0.55
CA ASP A 367 -0.95 -23.34 -0.33
C ASP A 367 0.55 -23.67 -0.48
N ASN A 368 1.29 -23.63 0.63
CA ASN A 368 2.74 -23.84 0.68
C ASN A 368 3.53 -22.88 -0.22
N GLY A 369 3.09 -21.62 -0.33
CA GLY A 369 3.76 -20.58 -1.11
C GLY A 369 3.64 -20.77 -2.63
N LYS A 370 2.55 -21.37 -3.11
CA LYS A 370 2.31 -21.65 -4.53
C LYS A 370 2.58 -20.43 -5.43
N LEU A 371 2.06 -19.25 -5.07
CA LEU A 371 2.28 -18.02 -5.85
C LEU A 371 3.74 -17.57 -5.84
N LYS A 372 4.43 -17.62 -4.69
CA LYS A 372 5.87 -17.32 -4.62
C LYS A 372 6.69 -18.23 -5.54
N ASN A 373 6.38 -19.53 -5.52
CA ASN A 373 7.02 -20.50 -6.39
C ASN A 373 6.74 -20.21 -7.88
N LEU A 374 5.53 -19.76 -8.21
CA LEU A 374 5.17 -19.36 -9.56
C LEU A 374 5.94 -18.12 -10.03
N VAL A 375 6.06 -17.08 -9.18
CA VAL A 375 6.89 -15.89 -9.43
C VAL A 375 8.34 -16.29 -9.73
N LYS A 376 8.92 -17.13 -8.87
CA LYS A 376 10.30 -17.62 -9.02
C LYS A 376 10.48 -18.45 -10.29
N LYS A 377 9.56 -19.37 -10.57
CA LYS A 377 9.55 -20.21 -11.78
C LYS A 377 9.55 -19.36 -13.05
N ASN A 378 8.81 -18.26 -13.04
CA ASN A 378 8.66 -17.36 -14.18
C ASN A 378 9.75 -16.28 -14.24
N ASN A 379 10.73 -16.28 -13.32
CA ASN A 379 11.77 -15.25 -13.20
C ASN A 379 11.21 -13.82 -13.16
N LEU A 380 10.06 -13.67 -12.51
CA LEU A 380 9.40 -12.38 -12.28
C LEU A 380 9.83 -11.82 -10.93
N PHE A 381 9.65 -10.52 -10.75
CA PHE A 381 9.47 -9.96 -9.42
C PHE A 381 8.15 -9.20 -9.34
N ILE A 382 7.58 -9.12 -8.15
CA ILE A 382 6.36 -8.38 -7.86
C ILE A 382 6.73 -7.09 -7.14
N ALA A 383 6.28 -5.96 -7.67
CA ALA A 383 6.40 -4.68 -7.00
C ALA A 383 5.05 -4.27 -6.40
N LEU A 384 5.06 -3.84 -5.15
CA LEU A 384 3.89 -3.30 -4.47
C LEU A 384 4.00 -1.78 -4.41
N GLU A 385 2.92 -1.11 -4.79
CA GLU A 385 2.85 0.34 -4.93
C GLU A 385 1.83 0.96 -3.98
N THR A 386 2.04 2.21 -3.59
CA THR A 386 0.98 3.05 -3.03
C THR A 386 -0.12 3.24 -4.07
N ALA A 387 -1.37 2.92 -3.72
CA ALA A 387 -2.50 3.19 -4.61
C ALA A 387 -2.87 4.69 -4.62
N MET A 388 -3.60 5.11 -5.65
CA MET A 388 -4.26 6.41 -5.67
C MET A 388 -5.31 6.52 -4.56
N GLY A 389 -5.35 7.66 -3.87
CA GLY A 389 -6.27 7.92 -2.75
C GLY A 389 -5.54 8.37 -1.48
N GLU A 390 -6.30 8.78 -0.47
CA GLU A 390 -5.77 9.34 0.79
C GLU A 390 -5.29 8.23 1.77
N GLU A 391 -4.22 8.44 2.53
CA GLU A 391 -3.63 7.45 3.47
C GLU A 391 -4.65 6.92 4.51
N GLU A 392 -5.63 7.73 4.91
CA GLU A 392 -6.69 7.31 5.86
C GLU A 392 -7.93 6.72 5.15
N LYS A 393 -8.02 6.85 3.83
CA LYS A 393 -9.05 6.26 2.96
C LYS A 393 -8.60 4.98 2.28
N LEU A 394 -7.30 4.65 2.37
CA LEU A 394 -6.72 3.37 1.98
C LEU A 394 -6.22 2.66 3.23
N ARG A 395 -6.05 1.34 3.18
CA ARG A 395 -5.62 0.57 4.36
C ARG A 395 -4.10 0.44 4.42
N LEU A 396 -3.43 0.43 3.27
CA LEU A 396 -1.97 0.33 3.15
C LEU A 396 -1.46 1.24 2.02
N ALA A 397 -1.26 2.52 2.33
CA ALA A 397 -0.73 3.51 1.38
C ALA A 397 0.75 3.85 1.63
N ASN A 398 1.22 3.85 2.87
CA ASN A 398 2.57 4.33 3.20
C ASN A 398 3.69 3.38 2.72
N PRO A 399 4.64 3.82 1.88
CA PRO A 399 5.75 2.97 1.43
C PRO A 399 6.62 2.42 2.55
N LEU A 400 6.69 3.11 3.70
CA LEU A 400 7.38 2.60 4.88
C LEU A 400 6.74 1.29 5.39
N HIS A 401 5.42 1.18 5.34
CA HIS A 401 4.71 -0.04 5.72
C HIS A 401 4.89 -1.14 4.65
N ILE A 402 4.85 -0.76 3.36
CA ILE A 402 5.08 -1.70 2.24
C ILE A 402 6.49 -2.31 2.32
N TYR A 403 7.51 -1.55 2.76
CA TYR A 403 8.86 -2.10 3.00
C TYR A 403 8.84 -3.30 3.95
N TYR A 404 8.15 -3.22 5.09
CA TYR A 404 8.10 -4.32 6.04
C TYR A 404 7.37 -5.54 5.48
N LEU A 405 6.30 -5.32 4.70
CA LEU A 405 5.62 -6.39 3.97
C LEU A 405 6.54 -7.08 2.96
N VAL A 406 7.20 -6.31 2.10
CA VAL A 406 8.12 -6.83 1.07
C VAL A 406 9.28 -7.60 1.70
N LYS A 407 9.83 -7.09 2.81
CA LYS A 407 10.89 -7.76 3.56
C LYS A 407 10.44 -9.13 4.11
N GLU A 408 9.21 -9.23 4.61
CA GLU A 408 8.64 -10.48 5.12
C GLU A 408 8.25 -11.45 3.97
N LEU A 409 7.86 -10.91 2.81
CA LEU A 409 7.59 -11.71 1.61
C LEU A 409 8.87 -12.35 1.05
N GLY A 410 10.00 -11.63 1.12
CA GLY A 410 11.33 -12.13 0.80
C GLY A 410 11.76 -11.87 -0.65
N GLU A 411 12.50 -12.83 -1.22
CA GLU A 411 13.04 -12.73 -2.59
C GLU A 411 11.93 -12.53 -3.64
N ASN A 412 12.26 -11.84 -4.74
CA ASN A 412 11.34 -11.53 -5.84
C ASN A 412 10.19 -10.57 -5.48
N PHE A 413 10.20 -9.93 -4.31
CA PHE A 413 9.29 -8.84 -3.98
C PHE A 413 10.04 -7.51 -3.86
N SER A 414 9.38 -6.44 -4.26
CA SER A 414 9.93 -5.08 -4.28
C SER A 414 8.86 -4.03 -4.03
N ILE A 415 9.28 -2.79 -3.91
CA ILE A 415 8.46 -1.60 -3.80
C ILE A 415 8.48 -0.90 -5.16
N ALA A 416 7.29 -0.52 -5.63
CA ALA A 416 7.12 0.53 -6.62
C ALA A 416 6.82 1.83 -5.89
N LEU A 417 7.58 2.89 -6.19
CA LEU A 417 7.33 4.22 -5.63
C LEU A 417 6.74 5.12 -6.70
N ASP A 418 5.58 5.68 -6.41
CA ASP A 418 4.98 6.76 -7.17
C ASP A 418 4.80 7.97 -6.24
N LEU A 419 5.52 9.06 -6.54
CA LEU A 419 5.49 10.25 -5.71
C LEU A 419 4.17 11.03 -5.85
N GLU A 420 3.49 10.93 -6.98
CA GLU A 420 2.15 11.51 -7.17
C GLU A 420 1.15 10.78 -6.27
N HIS A 421 1.21 9.44 -6.24
CA HIS A 421 0.39 8.62 -5.35
C HIS A 421 0.65 8.93 -3.88
N ILE A 422 1.92 8.99 -3.48
CA ILE A 422 2.33 9.31 -2.10
C ILE A 422 1.85 10.72 -1.70
N LEU A 423 2.06 11.74 -2.54
CA LEU A 423 1.69 13.11 -2.22
C LEU A 423 0.18 13.33 -2.18
N GLY A 424 -0.57 12.79 -3.15
CA GLY A 424 -2.04 12.88 -3.09
C GLY A 424 -2.64 11.95 -2.03
N ALA A 425 -1.88 10.97 -1.52
CA ALA A 425 -2.22 10.26 -0.30
C ALA A 425 -2.03 11.11 0.99
N ASN A 426 -1.57 12.36 0.85
CA ASN A 426 -1.16 13.24 1.94
C ASN A 426 -0.02 12.65 2.79
N ILE A 427 0.85 11.86 2.14
CA ILE A 427 2.03 11.28 2.77
C ILE A 427 3.24 12.14 2.44
N ASN A 428 4.04 12.48 3.44
CA ASN A 428 5.26 13.25 3.22
C ASN A 428 6.41 12.30 2.80
N PRO A 429 6.85 12.32 1.53
CA PRO A 429 7.88 11.40 1.04
C PRO A 429 9.22 11.57 1.77
N GLU A 430 9.56 12.78 2.22
CA GLU A 430 10.82 13.01 2.91
C GLU A 430 10.86 12.34 4.28
N ILE A 431 9.76 12.42 5.05
CA ILE A 431 9.64 11.74 6.34
C ILE A 431 9.68 10.22 6.14
N VAL A 432 8.97 9.70 5.13
CA VAL A 432 9.01 8.27 4.77
C VAL A 432 10.45 7.84 4.50
N ILE A 433 11.17 8.57 3.66
CA ILE A 433 12.56 8.25 3.32
C ILE A 433 13.46 8.30 4.54
N ASP A 434 13.33 9.30 5.41
CA ASP A 434 14.14 9.39 6.64
C ASP A 434 13.90 8.23 7.60
N LEU A 435 12.69 7.68 7.62
CA LEU A 435 12.31 6.55 8.47
C LEU A 435 12.56 5.19 7.83
N LEU A 436 12.72 5.12 6.51
CA LEU A 436 13.10 3.88 5.83
C LEU A 436 14.45 3.36 6.36
N PRO A 437 14.59 2.06 6.65
CA PRO A 437 15.88 1.49 7.04
C PRO A 437 16.97 1.68 5.97
N GLU A 438 18.24 1.61 6.38
CA GLU A 438 19.39 1.82 5.48
C GLU A 438 19.47 0.82 4.32
N ASP A 439 18.85 -0.35 4.46
CA ASP A 439 18.78 -1.35 3.40
C ASP A 439 17.51 -1.27 2.55
N ALA A 440 16.61 -0.31 2.81
CA ALA A 440 15.31 -0.25 2.17
C ALA A 440 15.37 0.02 0.67
N GLY A 441 16.36 0.79 0.22
CA GLY A 441 16.55 1.12 -1.19
C GLY A 441 16.78 -0.10 -2.07
N LYS A 442 17.35 -1.20 -1.56
CA LYS A 442 17.54 -2.43 -2.35
C LYS A 442 16.21 -3.06 -2.79
N PHE A 443 15.13 -2.78 -2.05
CA PHE A 443 13.78 -3.24 -2.35
C PHE A 443 13.04 -2.28 -3.28
N ILE A 444 13.51 -1.04 -3.49
CA ILE A 444 12.88 -0.11 -4.43
C ILE A 444 13.42 -0.40 -5.83
N ARG A 445 12.59 -1.09 -6.62
CA ARG A 445 12.99 -1.56 -7.96
C ARG A 445 12.20 -0.89 -9.07
N VAL A 446 11.05 -0.29 -8.78
CA VAL A 446 10.27 0.48 -9.76
C VAL A 446 10.02 1.86 -9.17
N ILE A 447 10.19 2.89 -9.99
CA ILE A 447 9.76 4.25 -9.66
C ILE A 447 8.89 4.72 -10.82
N HIS A 448 7.65 5.02 -10.52
CA HIS A 448 6.79 5.79 -11.39
C HIS A 448 7.18 7.26 -11.24
N SER A 449 7.80 7.77 -12.29
CA SER A 449 8.38 9.10 -12.37
C SER A 449 7.39 10.02 -13.08
N GLY A 450 6.70 10.85 -12.32
CA GLY A 450 5.89 11.94 -12.83
C GLY A 450 6.27 13.27 -12.17
N HIS A 451 5.56 14.32 -12.53
CA HIS A 451 5.60 15.56 -11.77
C HIS A 451 5.08 15.32 -10.34
N PRO A 452 5.84 15.67 -9.29
CA PRO A 452 5.49 15.40 -7.90
C PRO A 452 4.42 16.40 -7.39
N SER A 453 3.17 16.23 -7.83
CA SER A 453 2.04 17.05 -7.38
C SER A 453 1.08 16.24 -6.51
N SER A 454 0.35 16.94 -5.64
CA SER A 454 -0.78 16.37 -4.90
C SER A 454 -2.06 16.31 -5.73
N LEU A 455 -2.08 16.89 -6.94
CA LEU A 455 -3.17 16.73 -7.90
C LEU A 455 -3.10 15.32 -8.48
N GLN A 456 -4.12 14.50 -8.25
CA GLN A 456 -4.23 13.13 -8.77
C GLN A 456 -5.44 12.96 -9.69
N PRO A 457 -5.36 12.17 -10.78
CA PRO A 457 -4.15 11.84 -11.53
C PRO A 457 -3.75 13.01 -12.45
N ALA A 458 -2.55 13.57 -12.28
CA ALA A 458 -2.06 14.71 -13.07
C ALA A 458 -1.11 14.27 -14.19
N HIS A 459 -0.23 13.28 -13.95
CA HIS A 459 0.74 12.73 -14.91
C HIS A 459 1.45 13.84 -15.72
N LEU A 460 1.83 14.93 -15.06
CA LEU A 460 2.39 16.09 -15.75
C LEU A 460 3.84 15.82 -16.17
N ARG A 461 4.27 16.53 -17.21
CA ARG A 461 5.65 16.44 -17.72
C ARG A 461 6.68 16.85 -16.66
N ILE A 462 7.87 16.25 -16.78
CA ILE A 462 9.08 16.66 -16.05
C ILE A 462 9.90 17.54 -16.98
N ALA A 463 9.64 18.85 -16.95
CA ALA A 463 10.34 19.81 -17.80
C ALA A 463 11.85 19.81 -17.53
N LEU A 464 12.65 20.01 -18.58
CA LEU A 464 14.10 20.01 -18.47
C LEU A 464 14.58 21.29 -17.77
N GLY A 465 15.47 21.15 -16.80
CA GLY A 465 15.99 22.24 -15.96
C GLY A 465 15.00 22.76 -14.92
N SER A 466 13.91 22.05 -14.70
CA SER A 466 12.84 22.46 -13.78
C SER A 466 13.15 22.17 -12.31
N GLU A 467 12.40 22.81 -11.41
CA GLU A 467 12.48 22.53 -9.97
C GLU A 467 12.04 21.10 -9.67
N GLU A 468 11.11 20.56 -10.46
CA GLU A 468 10.60 19.20 -10.32
C GLU A 468 11.65 18.16 -10.70
N GLN A 469 12.39 18.37 -11.79
CA GLN A 469 13.54 17.52 -12.13
C GLN A 469 14.54 17.47 -10.96
N MET A 470 14.82 18.63 -10.37
CA MET A 470 15.73 18.73 -9.22
C MET A 470 15.16 18.08 -7.95
N TYR A 471 13.87 18.23 -7.69
CA TYR A 471 13.20 17.58 -6.56
C TYR A 471 13.26 16.05 -6.69
N LEU A 472 12.91 15.51 -7.86
CA LEU A 472 13.01 14.08 -8.14
C LEU A 472 14.43 13.58 -7.93
N TYR A 473 15.44 14.32 -8.42
CA TYR A 473 16.84 13.98 -8.20
C TYR A 473 17.20 13.89 -6.72
N LYS A 474 16.82 14.88 -5.90
CA LYS A 474 17.08 14.88 -4.45
C LYS A 474 16.46 13.66 -3.76
N ILE A 475 15.22 13.35 -4.09
CA ILE A 475 14.50 12.19 -3.54
C ILE A 475 15.20 10.89 -3.96
N TYR A 476 15.50 10.71 -5.24
CA TYR A 476 16.15 9.51 -5.77
C TYR A 476 17.57 9.35 -5.23
N TYR A 477 18.29 10.43 -5.01
CA TYR A 477 19.62 10.40 -4.40
C TYR A 477 19.57 9.91 -2.96
N ARG A 478 18.60 10.39 -2.15
CA ARG A 478 18.40 9.89 -0.77
C ARG A 478 18.05 8.40 -0.76
N LEU A 479 17.19 7.95 -1.67
CA LEU A 479 16.87 6.52 -1.84
C LEU A 479 18.08 5.69 -2.29
N ARG A 480 18.92 6.25 -3.18
CA ARG A 480 20.18 5.62 -3.60
C ARG A 480 21.15 5.46 -2.44
N LYS A 481 21.21 6.41 -1.50
CA LYS A 481 22.01 6.25 -0.28
C LYS A 481 21.55 5.05 0.54
N LYS A 482 20.25 4.75 0.53
CA LYS A 482 19.65 3.55 1.15
C LYS A 482 19.70 2.28 0.28
N GLY A 483 20.42 2.28 -0.84
CA GLY A 483 20.66 1.08 -1.66
C GLY A 483 19.95 1.02 -3.01
N MET A 484 19.09 1.99 -3.34
CA MET A 484 18.34 2.00 -4.60
C MET A 484 19.26 2.04 -5.82
N GLY A 485 19.08 1.09 -6.75
CA GLY A 485 19.90 0.98 -7.96
C GLY A 485 21.37 0.56 -7.71
N LYS A 486 21.70 0.08 -6.49
CA LYS A 486 23.06 -0.43 -6.17
C LYS A 486 23.17 -1.95 -6.30
N GLU A 487 22.17 -2.68 -5.78
CA GLU A 487 22.14 -4.16 -5.75
C GLU A 487 21.17 -4.79 -6.76
N ASN A 488 20.21 -4.00 -7.26
CA ASN A 488 19.22 -4.44 -8.23
C ASN A 488 19.04 -3.35 -9.27
N ASP A 489 18.67 -3.74 -10.48
CA ASP A 489 18.22 -2.77 -11.47
C ASP A 489 16.94 -2.08 -10.97
N CYS A 490 16.89 -0.77 -11.21
CA CYS A 490 15.79 0.10 -10.83
C CYS A 490 15.18 0.70 -12.10
N TYR A 491 13.89 0.48 -12.31
CA TYR A 491 13.14 0.94 -13.46
C TYR A 491 12.54 2.32 -13.16
N LEU A 492 13.00 3.35 -13.85
CA LEU A 492 12.45 4.70 -13.80
C LEU A 492 11.44 4.83 -14.96
N ILE A 493 10.16 4.69 -14.64
CA ILE A 493 9.07 4.61 -15.59
C ILE A 493 8.35 5.95 -15.63
N PHE A 494 8.41 6.66 -16.74
CA PHE A 494 7.57 7.85 -16.91
C PHE A 494 6.12 7.44 -17.13
N GLU A 495 5.22 7.86 -16.24
CA GLU A 495 3.79 7.60 -16.39
C GLU A 495 3.13 8.57 -17.35
N ARG A 496 2.31 8.03 -18.25
CA ARG A 496 1.89 8.76 -19.45
C ARG A 496 0.86 9.86 -19.14
N GLY A 497 1.26 11.10 -19.42
CA GLY A 497 0.38 12.26 -19.66
C GLY A 497 0.06 12.50 -21.16
N GLU A 498 -0.04 13.76 -21.58
CA GLU A 498 -0.31 14.12 -23.00
C GLU A 498 0.87 13.84 -23.96
N GLU A 499 0.55 13.51 -25.21
CA GLU A 499 1.50 12.91 -26.18
C GLU A 499 2.64 13.85 -26.60
N SER A 500 2.42 15.18 -26.56
CA SER A 500 3.35 16.18 -27.08
C SER A 500 4.59 16.44 -26.22
N GLU A 501 4.65 15.90 -25.00
CA GLU A 501 5.63 16.36 -23.99
C GLU A 501 6.50 15.24 -23.40
N PHE A 502 6.37 14.04 -23.98
CA PHE A 502 7.02 12.84 -23.49
C PHE A 502 8.56 12.87 -23.64
N GLN A 503 9.07 13.37 -24.77
CA GLN A 503 10.51 13.35 -25.07
C GLN A 503 11.34 14.16 -24.08
N GLU A 504 10.81 15.29 -23.62
CA GLU A 504 11.47 16.14 -22.64
C GLU A 504 11.58 15.42 -21.28
N SER A 505 10.51 14.78 -20.82
CA SER A 505 10.52 14.04 -19.55
C SER A 505 11.52 12.88 -19.56
N ILE A 506 11.63 12.15 -20.67
CA ILE A 506 12.66 11.11 -20.82
C ILE A 506 14.07 11.69 -20.82
N GLN A 507 14.26 12.84 -21.47
CA GLN A 507 15.56 13.50 -21.45
C GLN A 507 15.94 13.92 -20.01
N SER A 508 15.00 14.48 -19.26
CA SER A 508 15.15 14.78 -17.83
C SER A 508 15.53 13.54 -17.01
N LEU A 509 14.85 12.41 -17.23
CA LEU A 509 15.16 11.14 -16.55
C LEU A 509 16.52 10.56 -16.95
N ARG A 510 16.97 10.73 -18.20
CA ARG A 510 18.32 10.34 -18.65
C ARG A 510 19.40 11.11 -17.93
N ILE A 511 19.20 12.41 -17.75
CA ILE A 511 20.11 13.26 -17.01
C ILE A 511 20.10 12.87 -15.52
N ILE A 512 18.93 12.70 -14.92
CA ILE A 512 18.80 12.22 -13.52
C ILE A 512 19.57 10.90 -13.34
N LYS A 513 19.35 9.92 -14.23
CA LYS A 513 20.08 8.65 -14.24
C LYS A 513 21.60 8.87 -14.28
N GLU A 514 22.09 9.70 -15.20
CA GLU A 514 23.53 9.94 -15.35
C GLU A 514 24.15 10.45 -14.04
N PHE A 515 23.50 11.40 -13.38
CA PHE A 515 23.99 11.98 -12.13
C PHE A 515 23.86 11.02 -10.94
N LEU A 516 22.78 10.22 -10.89
CA LEU A 516 22.63 9.17 -9.89
C LEU A 516 23.71 8.10 -10.02
N GLU A 517 24.01 7.64 -11.24
CA GLU A 517 25.06 6.64 -11.47
C GLU A 517 26.44 7.14 -11.04
N LYS A 518 26.70 8.44 -11.20
CA LYS A 518 27.91 9.13 -10.72
C LYS A 518 27.90 9.44 -9.22
N ASP A 519 26.79 9.20 -8.52
CA ASP A 519 26.61 9.44 -7.08
C ASP A 519 26.93 10.88 -6.66
N ILE A 520 26.49 11.87 -7.45
CA ILE A 520 26.78 13.29 -7.22
C ILE A 520 25.79 13.87 -6.19
N GLU A 521 26.29 14.56 -5.16
CA GLU A 521 25.43 15.23 -4.17
C GLU A 521 24.56 16.33 -4.79
N PRO A 522 23.29 16.50 -4.37
CA PRO A 522 22.39 17.51 -4.92
C PRO A 522 22.97 18.93 -4.95
N GLU A 523 23.71 19.33 -3.92
CA GLU A 523 24.34 20.65 -3.81
C GLU A 523 25.40 20.90 -4.90
N LYS A 524 26.02 19.83 -5.41
CA LYS A 524 26.96 19.87 -6.53
C LYS A 524 26.23 19.88 -7.87
N VAL A 525 25.12 19.13 -7.97
CA VAL A 525 24.28 19.10 -9.17
C VAL A 525 23.74 20.49 -9.53
N PHE A 526 23.36 21.30 -8.55
CA PHE A 526 22.93 22.70 -8.77
C PHE A 526 23.97 23.57 -9.48
N LYS A 527 25.25 23.21 -9.42
CA LYS A 527 26.34 23.96 -10.03
C LYS A 527 26.76 23.42 -11.39
N ASP A 528 26.17 22.31 -11.83
CA ASP A 528 26.49 21.67 -13.10
C ASP A 528 25.45 22.07 -14.16
N PRO A 529 25.80 22.95 -15.13
CA PRO A 529 24.87 23.39 -16.18
C PRO A 529 24.29 22.23 -16.98
N LYS A 530 25.02 21.10 -17.10
CA LYS A 530 24.57 19.93 -17.85
C LYS A 530 23.30 19.33 -17.25
N PHE A 531 23.13 19.40 -15.93
CA PHE A 531 21.91 18.89 -15.29
C PHE A 531 20.66 19.62 -15.76
N PHE A 532 20.80 20.90 -16.08
CA PHE A 532 19.74 21.77 -16.57
C PHE A 532 19.63 21.79 -18.11
N GLY A 533 20.26 20.82 -18.78
CA GLY A 533 20.24 20.72 -20.24
C GLY A 533 21.10 21.76 -20.97
N ILE A 534 22.00 22.46 -20.26
CA ILE A 534 22.93 23.41 -20.86
C ILE A 534 24.20 22.65 -21.23
N ASP A 535 24.42 22.45 -22.53
CA ASP A 535 25.65 21.83 -23.02
C ASP A 535 26.86 22.74 -22.78
N VAL A 536 27.75 22.27 -21.90
CA VAL A 536 29.06 22.87 -21.64
C VAL A 536 30.06 22.35 -22.67
N GLY A 537 30.54 23.23 -23.55
CA GLY A 537 31.62 22.93 -24.51
C GLY A 537 31.22 22.91 -25.99
N GLU A 538 29.92 22.98 -26.33
CA GLU A 538 29.49 23.17 -27.72
C GLU A 538 29.76 24.60 -28.22
N PHE A 539 29.76 24.79 -29.55
CA PHE A 539 30.00 26.11 -30.18
C PHE A 539 29.00 27.18 -29.70
N LYS A 540 27.81 26.77 -29.26
CA LYS A 540 26.74 27.64 -28.74
C LYS A 540 26.76 27.83 -27.21
N ALA A 541 27.69 27.22 -26.47
CA ALA A 541 27.73 27.31 -25.02
C ALA A 541 27.87 28.77 -24.53
N VAL A 542 27.12 29.14 -23.49
CA VAL A 542 27.09 30.51 -22.94
C VAL A 542 28.48 30.94 -22.47
N GLU A 543 29.30 30.07 -21.88
CA GLU A 543 30.67 30.45 -21.52
C GLU A 543 31.52 30.77 -22.75
N ARG A 544 31.29 30.07 -23.87
CA ARG A 544 31.99 30.34 -25.13
C ARG A 544 31.46 31.61 -25.79
N GLN A 545 30.16 31.88 -25.74
CA GLN A 545 29.60 33.15 -26.20
C GLN A 545 30.05 34.33 -25.34
N ILE A 546 30.07 34.19 -24.02
CA ILE A 546 30.62 35.20 -23.08
C ILE A 546 32.11 35.37 -23.31
N ARG A 547 32.85 34.28 -23.57
CA ARG A 547 34.27 34.34 -23.92
C ARG A 547 34.48 35.04 -25.27
N ILE A 548 33.67 34.73 -26.29
CA ILE A 548 33.68 35.41 -27.60
C ILE A 548 33.32 36.89 -27.44
N ILE A 549 32.33 37.23 -26.62
CA ILE A 549 31.95 38.63 -26.31
C ILE A 549 33.09 39.33 -25.56
N LYS A 550 33.76 38.67 -24.61
CA LYS A 550 34.93 39.23 -23.91
C LYS A 550 36.14 39.39 -24.82
N GLU A 551 36.43 38.40 -25.67
CA GLU A 551 37.46 38.46 -26.70
C GLU A 551 37.14 39.58 -27.70
N HIS A 552 35.88 39.74 -28.12
CA HIS A 552 35.41 40.85 -28.96
C HIS A 552 35.37 42.20 -28.24
N ALA A 553 35.11 42.27 -26.95
CA ALA A 553 35.16 43.51 -26.19
C ALA A 553 36.60 44.01 -25.97
N LEU A 554 37.58 43.10 -26.08
CA LEU A 554 39.01 43.42 -26.07
C LEU A 554 39.55 43.69 -27.50
N ASP A 555 38.79 43.38 -28.54
CA ASP A 555 39.14 43.59 -29.96
C ASP A 555 39.25 45.09 -30.35
N PRO A 556 38.42 46.04 -29.83
CA PRO A 556 38.64 47.47 -30.04
C PRO A 556 39.96 47.97 -29.42
N ILE A 557 40.52 47.25 -28.45
CA ILE A 557 41.81 47.61 -27.84
C ILE A 557 42.97 47.14 -28.73
N HIS A 558 42.79 46.06 -29.49
CA HIS A 558 43.78 45.61 -30.48
C HIS A 558 43.94 46.57 -31.67
N GLY A 559 42.93 47.39 -31.97
CA GLY A 559 43.02 48.49 -32.94
C GLY A 559 43.51 49.82 -32.35
N LEU A 560 43.61 49.95 -31.02
CA LEU A 560 43.99 51.18 -30.31
C LEU A 560 45.39 51.15 -29.72
N ILE A 561 46.00 49.98 -29.59
CA ILE A 561 47.42 49.85 -29.28
C ILE A 561 48.16 49.66 -30.59
N VAL A 562 48.83 50.73 -31.05
CA VAL A 562 49.84 50.64 -32.12
C VAL A 562 51.00 49.82 -31.58
N VAL A 563 50.96 48.51 -31.79
CA VAL A 563 52.15 47.66 -31.68
C VAL A 563 52.85 47.74 -33.03
N SER A 564 54.15 48.05 -33.02
CA SER A 564 54.97 48.14 -34.23
C SER A 564 54.85 46.88 -35.08
N GLU A 565 54.75 47.07 -36.40
CA GLU A 565 54.61 46.06 -37.45
C GLU A 565 55.72 44.99 -37.41
N GLU A 566 55.60 44.00 -36.53
CA GLU A 566 56.38 42.76 -36.61
C GLU A 566 55.54 41.56 -36.17
N THR A 567 54.36 41.37 -36.76
CA THR A 567 53.71 40.05 -36.75
C THR A 567 52.85 39.84 -38.00
N HIS A 568 53.52 39.66 -39.14
CA HIS A 568 52.93 38.98 -40.28
C HIS A 568 53.46 37.55 -40.30
N GLY A 569 52.67 36.61 -39.76
CA GLY A 569 52.92 35.19 -39.97
C GLY A 569 52.86 34.83 -41.46
N GLN A 570 53.47 33.71 -41.84
CA GLN A 570 53.66 33.28 -43.24
C GLN A 570 52.38 33.29 -44.10
N LEU A 571 51.19 33.11 -43.51
CA LEU A 571 49.91 33.14 -44.21
C LEU A 571 49.45 34.55 -44.62
N GLY A 572 49.84 35.59 -43.85
CA GLY A 572 49.44 36.97 -44.13
C GLY A 572 50.13 37.55 -45.36
N LYS A 573 51.42 37.19 -45.54
CA LYS A 573 52.24 37.65 -46.66
C LYS A 573 51.78 37.05 -48.00
N LEU A 574 51.41 35.77 -48.00
CA LEU A 574 50.94 35.03 -49.17
C LEU A 574 49.55 35.48 -49.67
N ALA A 575 48.70 36.02 -48.80
CA ALA A 575 47.38 36.53 -49.17
C ALA A 575 47.44 37.96 -49.75
N LEU A 576 48.33 38.80 -49.21
CA LEU A 576 48.62 40.14 -49.75
C LEU A 576 49.28 40.03 -51.14
N GLU A 577 50.22 39.11 -51.33
CA GLU A 577 50.85 38.85 -52.64
C GLU A 577 49.84 38.33 -53.69
N LYS A 578 48.70 37.76 -53.27
CA LYS A 578 47.61 37.31 -54.15
C LYS A 578 46.48 38.34 -54.32
N GLY A 579 46.66 39.57 -53.83
CA GLY A 579 45.72 40.68 -54.06
C GLY A 579 44.39 40.56 -53.30
N LYS A 580 44.28 39.66 -52.32
CA LYS A 580 43.07 39.56 -51.50
C LYS A 580 43.10 40.60 -50.39
N ARG A 581 42.03 41.38 -50.29
CA ARG A 581 41.90 42.42 -49.28
C ARG A 581 41.69 41.81 -47.90
N PRO A 582 42.16 42.46 -46.83
CA PRO A 582 42.02 41.95 -45.47
C PRO A 582 40.58 41.66 -45.01
N GLU A 583 39.58 42.17 -45.72
CA GLU A 583 38.17 42.01 -45.42
C GLU A 583 37.59 40.64 -45.85
N GLU A 584 38.23 39.96 -46.81
CA GLU A 584 37.65 38.74 -47.44
C GLU A 584 37.81 37.49 -46.57
N TRP A 585 38.99 37.24 -46.01
CA TRP A 585 39.27 36.15 -45.05
C TRP A 585 38.76 36.42 -43.61
N LEU A 586 38.49 37.67 -43.24
CA LEU A 586 37.86 38.01 -41.96
C LEU A 586 36.38 37.57 -41.96
N ARG A 587 35.73 37.58 -43.14
CA ARG A 587 34.36 37.06 -43.31
C ARG A 587 34.28 35.53 -43.31
N GLU A 588 35.33 34.82 -43.74
CA GLU A 588 35.37 33.35 -43.68
C GLU A 588 35.49 32.81 -42.26
N ARG A 589 35.98 33.61 -41.30
CA ARG A 589 36.08 33.22 -39.88
C ARG A 589 34.73 33.20 -39.14
N TYR A 590 33.67 33.76 -39.75
CA TYR A 590 32.32 33.88 -39.18
C TYR A 590 31.24 33.17 -40.02
N ARG A 591 31.63 32.24 -40.91
CA ARG A 591 30.77 31.16 -41.40
C ARG A 591 31.12 29.90 -40.64
#